data_AF-A0A085AFT8-F1
#
_entry.id   AF-A0A085AFT8-F1
#
_cell.length_a   1.000
_cell.length_b   1.000
_cell.length_c   1.000
_cell.angle_alpha   90.00
_cell.angle_beta   90.00
_cell.angle_gamma   90.00
#
_symmetry.space_group_name_H-M   'P 1'
#
loop_
_entity.id
_entity.type
_entity.pdbx_description
1 polymer ?
#
loop_
_entity_poly.entity_id
_entity_poly.type
_entity_poly.pdbx_seq_one_letter_code
_entity_poly.pdbx_strand_id
1 'polypeptide(L)'
;MLVIIAVVAASATLQASGGLDVMLQIAERLLRRNPKYVSIVAPFVTCTLTILCGTGHVVYTILPIIYDVAIKNNIRPERPMAASSIGAQMGIIASPVSVAVVSLVAMLGNVTFEGKHLEFLDLLAITIPSTLLGILAIGVFSWFRGKDLDKDEDFQKFISVPENHHYVYGDTATLLDKKTAEKQLAGNVDLPRCHCGRFYPGGFL
;
A
#
# COMPACT_ATOMS: atom_id res chain seq x y z
N MET A 1 -9.73 -21.90 -9.36
CA MET A 1 -10.66 -20.81 -9.74
C MET A 1 -11.53 -20.29 -8.59
N LEU A 2 -12.08 -21.14 -7.70
CA LEU A 2 -12.94 -20.67 -6.60
C LEU A 2 -12.27 -19.64 -5.67
N VAL A 3 -10.98 -19.81 -5.36
CA VAL A 3 -10.22 -18.87 -4.51
C VAL A 3 -10.12 -17.48 -5.13
N ILE A 4 -9.97 -17.40 -6.46
CA ILE A 4 -9.84 -16.11 -7.17
C ILE A 4 -11.14 -15.31 -7.05
N ILE A 5 -12.27 -15.96 -7.33
CA ILE A 5 -13.60 -15.32 -7.26
C ILE A 5 -13.90 -14.88 -5.81
N ALA A 6 -13.56 -15.72 -4.83
CA ALA A 6 -13.73 -15.39 -3.41
C ALA A 6 -12.90 -14.17 -2.99
N VAL A 7 -11.62 -14.11 -3.37
CA VAL A 7 -10.72 -13.00 -3.02
C VAL A 7 -11.16 -11.71 -3.70
N VAL A 8 -11.52 -11.75 -4.99
CA VAL A 8 -11.99 -10.57 -5.72
C VAL A 8 -13.32 -10.06 -5.13
N ALA A 9 -14.25 -10.96 -4.78
CA ALA A 9 -15.50 -10.58 -4.12
C ALA A 9 -15.25 -9.98 -2.73
N ALA A 10 -14.30 -10.53 -1.95
CA ALA A 10 -13.91 -9.99 -0.66
C ALA A 10 -13.27 -8.59 -0.78
N SER A 11 -12.37 -8.38 -1.74
CA SER A 11 -11.78 -7.04 -1.98
C SER A 11 -12.83 -6.04 -2.48
N ALA A 12 -13.75 -6.46 -3.36
CA ALA A 12 -14.83 -5.61 -3.84
C ALA A 12 -15.79 -5.20 -2.71
N THR A 13 -16.13 -6.12 -1.80
CA THR A 13 -16.97 -5.82 -0.63
C THR A 13 -16.22 -4.95 0.39
N LEU A 14 -14.91 -5.15 0.58
CA LEU A 14 -14.06 -4.28 1.41
C LEU A 14 -14.04 -2.84 0.88
N GLN A 15 -13.99 -2.69 -0.45
CA GLN A 15 -13.97 -1.37 -1.08
C GLN A 15 -15.37 -0.72 -1.09
N ALA A 16 -16.43 -1.51 -1.32
CA ALA A 16 -17.81 -1.03 -1.28
C ALA A 16 -18.29 -0.61 0.11
N SER A 17 -17.75 -1.25 1.17
CA SER A 17 -18.05 -0.90 2.56
C SER A 17 -17.25 0.29 3.10
N GLY A 18 -16.29 0.83 2.32
CA GLY A 18 -15.36 1.86 2.80
C GLY A 18 -14.31 1.34 3.80
N GLY A 19 -14.16 0.02 3.94
CA GLY A 19 -13.19 -0.58 4.87
C GLY A 19 -11.74 -0.24 4.51
N LEU A 20 -11.44 -0.08 3.22
CA LEU A 20 -10.13 0.39 2.77
C LEU A 20 -9.84 1.82 3.23
N ASP A 21 -10.83 2.71 3.22
CA ASP A 21 -10.65 4.09 3.68
C ASP A 21 -10.30 4.14 5.18
N VAL A 22 -10.93 3.28 5.99
CA VAL A 22 -10.60 3.15 7.41
C VAL A 22 -9.17 2.65 7.61
N MET A 23 -8.74 1.64 6.85
CA MET A 23 -7.36 1.16 6.88
C MET A 23 -6.36 2.25 6.47
N LEU A 24 -6.68 3.06 5.47
CA LEU A 24 -5.86 4.19 5.03
C LEU A 24 -5.81 5.31 6.08
N GLN A 25 -6.91 5.61 6.79
CA GLN A 25 -6.91 6.55 7.91
C GLN A 25 -6.02 6.05 9.08
N ILE A 26 -6.06 4.75 9.38
CA ILE A 26 -5.19 4.14 10.40
C ILE A 26 -3.73 4.22 9.97
N ALA A 27 -3.44 3.90 8.70
CA ALA A 27 -2.11 4.01 8.12
C ALA A 27 -1.59 5.45 8.17
N GLU A 28 -2.40 6.44 7.79
CA GLU A 28 -2.07 7.86 7.87
C GLU A 28 -1.78 8.29 9.32
N ARG A 29 -2.62 7.88 10.27
CA ARG A 29 -2.42 8.18 11.69
C ARG A 29 -1.12 7.56 12.22
N LEU A 30 -0.78 6.35 11.79
CA LEU A 30 0.47 5.67 12.16
C LEU A 30 1.70 6.38 11.59
N LEU A 31 1.63 6.78 10.31
CA LEU A 31 2.67 7.54 9.62
C LEU A 31 2.89 8.93 10.24
N ARG A 32 1.82 9.63 10.63
CA ARG A 32 1.89 10.94 11.30
C ARG A 32 2.41 10.89 12.73
N ARG A 33 2.32 9.74 13.42
CA ARG A 33 2.73 9.62 14.82
C ARG A 33 4.25 9.60 15.02
N ASN A 34 4.99 9.06 14.05
CA ASN A 34 6.46 8.97 14.08
C ASN A 34 7.09 9.43 12.76
N PRO A 35 6.99 10.73 12.43
CA PRO A 35 7.36 11.25 11.12
C PRO A 35 8.85 11.11 10.78
N LYS A 36 9.74 11.12 11.79
CA LYS A 36 11.18 10.91 11.58
C LYS A 36 11.49 9.55 10.95
N TYR A 37 10.60 8.57 11.10
CA TYR A 37 10.80 7.22 10.60
C TYR A 37 9.95 6.86 9.38
N VAL A 38 9.41 7.85 8.65
CA VAL A 38 8.52 7.62 7.51
C VAL A 38 9.14 6.72 6.45
N SER A 39 10.46 6.81 6.18
CA SER A 39 11.14 5.93 5.21
C SER A 39 11.16 4.45 5.59
N ILE A 40 10.99 4.10 6.87
CA ILE A 40 10.92 2.71 7.35
C ILE A 40 9.46 2.29 7.57
N VAL A 41 8.66 3.20 8.16
CA VAL A 41 7.26 2.91 8.52
C VAL A 41 6.38 2.83 7.28
N ALA A 42 6.61 3.67 6.26
CA ALA A 42 5.84 3.64 5.03
C ALA A 42 5.85 2.27 4.32
N PRO A 43 7.01 1.67 3.99
CA PRO A 43 7.03 0.38 3.31
C PRO A 43 6.45 -0.76 4.17
N PHE A 44 6.57 -0.69 5.49
CA PHE A 44 5.99 -1.68 6.39
C PHE A 44 4.46 -1.62 6.42
N VAL A 45 3.91 -0.40 6.51
CA VAL A 45 2.47 -0.15 6.46
C VAL A 45 1.91 -0.51 5.10
N THR A 46 2.60 -0.13 4.02
CA THR A 46 2.20 -0.49 2.66
C THR A 46 2.17 -2.01 2.46
N CYS A 47 3.22 -2.73 2.89
CA CYS A 47 3.22 -4.19 2.82
C CYS A 47 2.07 -4.80 3.61
N THR A 48 1.82 -4.33 4.84
CA THR A 48 0.73 -4.85 5.67
C THR A 48 -0.63 -4.63 5.01
N LEU A 49 -0.87 -3.44 4.44
CA LEU A 49 -2.09 -3.17 3.66
C LEU A 49 -2.19 -4.06 2.42
N THR A 50 -1.09 -4.28 1.71
CA THR A 50 -1.07 -5.16 0.54
C THR A 50 -1.32 -6.61 0.92
N ILE A 51 -0.81 -7.08 2.08
CA ILE A 51 -1.09 -8.42 2.57
C ILE A 51 -2.57 -8.61 2.85
N LEU A 52 -3.21 -7.62 3.48
CA LEU A 52 -4.65 -7.64 3.79
C LEU A 52 -5.53 -7.55 2.54
N CYS A 53 -5.19 -6.68 1.61
CA CYS A 53 -6.00 -6.43 0.42
C CYS A 53 -5.70 -7.40 -0.75
N GLY A 54 -4.59 -8.13 -0.68
CA GLY A 54 -4.17 -9.11 -1.68
C GLY A 54 -3.71 -8.53 -3.02
N THR A 55 -3.53 -7.21 -3.14
CA THR A 55 -3.22 -6.54 -4.42
C THR A 55 -2.19 -5.42 -4.26
N GLY A 56 -1.31 -5.28 -5.25
CA GLY A 56 -0.31 -4.20 -5.31
C GLY A 56 -0.88 -2.82 -5.64
N HIS A 57 -2.09 -2.76 -6.22
CA HIS A 57 -2.73 -1.51 -6.61
C HIS A 57 -3.11 -0.62 -5.42
N VAL A 58 -3.15 -1.17 -4.20
CA VAL A 58 -3.36 -0.38 -2.96
C VAL A 58 -2.23 0.64 -2.73
N VAL A 59 -1.07 0.46 -3.36
CA VAL A 59 0.01 1.47 -3.32
C VAL A 59 -0.46 2.83 -3.84
N TYR A 60 -1.27 2.85 -4.90
CA TYR A 60 -1.66 4.10 -5.54
C TYR A 60 -2.51 4.98 -4.63
N THR A 61 -3.26 4.38 -3.69
CA THR A 61 -4.07 5.13 -2.73
C THR A 61 -3.26 5.64 -1.54
N ILE A 62 -2.15 4.97 -1.19
CA ILE A 62 -1.31 5.37 -0.05
C ILE A 62 -0.12 6.26 -0.44
N LEU A 63 0.33 6.24 -1.70
CA LEU A 63 1.38 7.12 -2.22
C LEU A 63 1.12 8.63 -1.97
N PRO A 64 -0.09 9.19 -2.25
CA PRO A 64 -0.33 10.62 -1.97
C PRO A 64 -0.25 10.93 -0.46
N ILE A 65 -0.66 10.00 0.40
CA ILE A 65 -0.58 10.14 1.86
C ILE A 65 0.89 10.13 2.30
N ILE A 66 1.69 9.21 1.76
CA ILE A 66 3.14 9.14 2.03
C ILE A 66 3.83 10.42 1.56
N TYR A 67 3.46 10.95 0.40
CA TYR A 67 4.00 12.21 -0.11
C TYR A 67 3.69 13.38 0.82
N ASP A 68 2.42 13.54 1.24
CA ASP A 68 2.00 14.62 2.15
C ASP A 68 2.70 14.52 3.52
N VAL A 69 2.87 13.31 4.05
CA VAL A 69 3.61 13.11 5.30
C VAL A 69 5.12 13.35 5.12
N ALA A 70 5.71 12.95 3.99
CA ALA A 70 7.13 13.17 3.73
C ALA A 70 7.47 14.65 3.56
N ILE A 71 6.67 15.38 2.77
CA ILE A 71 6.91 16.79 2.47
C ILE A 71 6.78 17.66 3.73
N LYS A 72 5.75 17.43 4.57
CA LYS A 72 5.55 18.15 5.84
C LYS A 72 6.68 17.95 6.86
N ASN A 73 7.47 16.90 6.71
CA ASN A 73 8.58 16.57 7.60
C ASN A 73 9.95 16.85 6.98
N ASN A 74 10.00 17.58 5.85
CA ASN A 74 11.24 17.87 5.12
C ASN A 74 12.04 16.61 4.76
N ILE A 75 11.34 15.50 4.50
CA ILE A 75 11.92 14.24 4.01
C ILE A 75 11.71 14.17 2.50
N ARG A 76 12.74 13.79 1.74
CA ARG A 76 12.59 13.60 0.28
C ARG A 76 11.55 12.51 0.00
N PRO A 77 10.42 12.82 -0.66
CA PRO A 77 9.32 11.87 -0.88
C PRO A 77 9.71 10.70 -1.80
N GLU A 78 10.69 10.90 -2.68
CA GLU A 78 11.22 9.86 -3.57
C GLU A 78 11.64 8.58 -2.81
N ARG A 79 12.21 8.72 -1.61
CA ARG A 79 12.72 7.58 -0.80
C ARG A 79 11.61 6.70 -0.24
N PRO A 80 10.65 7.22 0.56
CA PRO A 80 9.56 6.40 1.08
C PRO A 80 8.62 5.93 -0.04
N MET A 81 8.43 6.71 -1.11
CA MET A 81 7.57 6.29 -2.23
C MET A 81 8.15 5.10 -2.99
N ALA A 82 9.45 5.10 -3.29
CA ALA A 82 10.12 3.97 -3.94
C ALA A 82 10.18 2.74 -3.02
N ALA A 83 10.41 2.94 -1.71
CA ALA A 83 10.41 1.84 -0.76
C ALA A 83 9.01 1.19 -0.63
N SER A 84 7.94 2.00 -0.61
CA SER A 84 6.56 1.52 -0.50
C SER A 84 6.09 0.75 -1.73
N SER A 85 6.47 1.15 -2.95
CA SER A 85 6.09 0.41 -4.16
C SER A 85 6.71 -0.99 -4.20
N ILE A 86 7.98 -1.13 -3.79
CA ILE A 86 8.65 -2.43 -3.66
C ILE A 86 8.02 -3.22 -2.50
N GLY A 87 7.74 -2.57 -1.37
CA GLY A 87 7.11 -3.19 -0.21
C GLY A 87 5.76 -3.83 -0.53
N ALA A 88 4.96 -3.21 -1.40
CA ALA A 88 3.71 -3.80 -1.86
C ALA A 88 3.91 -5.03 -2.74
N GLN A 89 4.81 -4.98 -3.72
CA GLN A 89 5.08 -6.13 -4.58
C GLN A 89 5.54 -7.33 -3.76
N MET A 90 6.41 -7.10 -2.78
CA MET A 90 6.83 -8.12 -1.83
C MET A 90 5.67 -8.60 -0.95
N GLY A 91 4.80 -7.69 -0.49
CA GLY A 91 3.59 -8.02 0.28
C GLY A 91 2.62 -8.96 -0.44
N ILE A 92 2.53 -8.91 -1.78
CA ILE A 92 1.69 -9.84 -2.56
C ILE A 92 2.18 -11.29 -2.42
N ILE A 93 3.50 -11.50 -2.31
CA ILE A 93 4.12 -12.82 -2.23
C ILE A 93 4.07 -13.37 -0.80
N ALA A 94 4.08 -12.49 0.19
CA ALA A 94 3.91 -12.85 1.60
C ALA A 94 2.46 -13.17 1.99
N SER A 95 1.49 -12.80 1.15
CA SER A 95 0.07 -12.86 1.51
C SER A 95 -0.56 -14.22 1.24
N PRO A 96 -1.23 -14.84 2.23
CA PRO A 96 -2.05 -16.04 2.01
C PRO A 96 -3.24 -15.80 1.09
N VAL A 97 -3.74 -14.57 1.07
CA VAL A 97 -4.95 -14.18 0.32
C VAL A 97 -4.61 -13.94 -1.16
N SER A 98 -3.32 -13.85 -1.49
CA SER A 98 -2.86 -13.57 -2.84
C SER A 98 -3.08 -14.74 -3.79
N VAL A 99 -3.74 -14.43 -4.90
CA VAL A 99 -3.97 -15.37 -6.01
C VAL A 99 -2.65 -15.90 -6.57
N ALA A 100 -1.58 -15.11 -6.56
CA ALA A 100 -0.28 -15.52 -7.07
C ALA A 100 0.32 -16.67 -6.25
N VAL A 101 0.24 -16.58 -4.91
CA VAL A 101 0.78 -17.59 -3.99
C VAL A 101 0.00 -18.90 -4.08
N VAL A 102 -1.33 -18.81 -4.12
CA VAL A 102 -2.21 -19.97 -4.25
C VAL A 102 -2.00 -20.67 -5.60
N SER A 103 -1.83 -19.90 -6.68
CA SER A 103 -1.55 -20.45 -8.01
C SER A 103 -0.19 -21.13 -8.07
N LEU A 104 0.84 -20.53 -7.44
CA LEU A 104 2.16 -21.12 -7.33
C LEU A 104 2.12 -22.46 -6.59
N VAL A 105 1.45 -22.54 -5.44
CA VAL A 105 1.28 -23.81 -4.70
C VAL A 105 0.50 -24.83 -5.52
N ALA A 106 -0.53 -24.41 -6.26
CA ALA A 106 -1.26 -25.31 -7.16
C ALA A 106 -0.38 -25.85 -8.31
N MET A 107 0.56 -25.05 -8.82
CA MET A 107 1.52 -25.49 -9.84
C MET A 107 2.62 -26.39 -9.26
N LEU A 108 3.11 -26.09 -8.06
CA LEU A 108 4.17 -26.86 -7.39
C LEU A 108 3.67 -28.11 -6.66
N GLY A 109 2.35 -28.25 -6.44
CA GLY A 109 1.76 -29.41 -5.75
C GLY A 109 2.04 -30.77 -6.42
N ASN A 110 2.40 -30.77 -7.71
CA ASN A 110 2.80 -31.97 -8.45
C ASN A 110 4.31 -32.27 -8.39
N VAL A 111 5.13 -31.38 -7.82
CA VAL A 111 6.59 -31.53 -7.76
C VAL A 111 6.97 -32.04 -6.37
N THR A 112 7.47 -33.28 -6.31
CA THR A 112 7.89 -33.90 -5.04
C THR A 112 9.39 -33.66 -4.85
N PHE A 113 9.76 -32.95 -3.78
CA PHE A 113 11.15 -32.84 -3.33
C PHE A 113 11.33 -33.80 -2.14
N GLU A 114 12.20 -34.81 -2.29
CA GLU A 114 12.56 -35.77 -1.21
C GLU A 114 11.35 -36.40 -0.46
N GLY A 115 10.26 -36.69 -1.16
CA GLY A 115 9.08 -37.34 -0.56
C GLY A 115 8.21 -36.45 0.32
N LYS A 116 8.48 -35.14 0.39
CA LYS A 116 7.61 -34.14 1.05
C LYS A 116 6.84 -33.33 0.02
N HIS A 117 5.54 -33.20 0.24
CA HIS A 117 4.71 -32.25 -0.49
C HIS A 117 5.00 -30.84 0.06
N LEU A 118 5.27 -29.88 -0.83
CA LEU A 118 5.34 -28.48 -0.43
C LEU A 118 3.91 -28.02 -0.10
N GLU A 119 3.63 -27.92 1.20
CA GLU A 119 2.33 -27.47 1.67
C GLU A 119 2.25 -25.93 1.65
N PHE A 120 1.03 -25.41 1.53
CA PHE A 120 0.78 -23.96 1.55
C PHE A 120 1.37 -23.28 2.79
N LEU A 121 1.31 -23.93 3.96
CA LEU A 121 1.90 -23.42 5.19
C LEU A 121 3.42 -23.31 5.14
N ASP A 122 4.11 -24.30 4.55
CA ASP A 122 5.58 -24.28 4.45
C ASP A 122 6.05 -23.11 3.59
N LEU A 123 5.32 -22.84 2.50
CA LEU A 123 5.61 -21.70 1.64
C LEU A 123 5.38 -20.38 2.36
N LEU A 124 4.27 -20.24 3.10
CA LEU A 124 4.01 -19.05 3.92
C LEU A 124 5.03 -18.86 5.05
N ALA A 125 5.44 -19.95 5.69
CA ALA A 125 6.43 -19.91 6.76
C ALA A 125 7.79 -19.39 6.27
N ILE A 126 8.08 -19.48 4.97
CA ILE A 126 9.30 -18.95 4.34
C ILE A 126 9.08 -17.54 3.78
N THR A 127 7.97 -17.30 3.09
CA THR A 127 7.73 -16.01 2.44
C THR A 127 7.46 -14.91 3.45
N ILE A 128 6.72 -15.15 4.53
CA ILE A 128 6.44 -14.15 5.57
C ILE A 128 7.73 -13.58 6.19
N PRO A 129 8.65 -14.40 6.76
CA PRO A 129 9.88 -13.88 7.34
C PRO A 129 10.83 -13.29 6.30
N SER A 130 10.91 -13.88 5.10
CA SER A 130 11.72 -13.35 4.00
C SER A 130 11.28 -11.94 3.61
N THR A 131 9.96 -11.73 3.50
CA THR A 131 9.38 -10.44 3.14
C THR A 131 9.59 -9.41 4.24
N LEU A 132 9.41 -9.80 5.50
CA LEU A 132 9.63 -8.94 6.66
C LEU A 132 11.10 -8.47 6.74
N LEU A 133 12.05 -9.38 6.53
CA LEU A 133 13.48 -9.06 6.46
C LEU A 133 13.81 -8.19 5.25
N GLY A 134 13.23 -8.46 4.08
CA GLY A 134 13.43 -7.67 2.87
C GLY A 134 12.95 -6.22 3.02
N ILE A 135 11.78 -6.03 3.63
CA ILE A 135 11.23 -4.70 3.91
C ILE A 135 12.05 -3.97 4.98
N LEU A 136 12.52 -4.69 6.00
CA LEU A 136 13.40 -4.11 7.00
C LEU A 136 14.74 -3.68 6.38
N ALA A 137 15.34 -4.50 5.53
CA ALA A 137 16.56 -4.18 4.81
C ALA A 137 16.38 -2.97 3.87
N ILE A 138 15.27 -2.91 3.12
CA ILE A 138 14.91 -1.76 2.29
C ILE A 138 14.67 -0.51 3.12
N GLY A 139 14.00 -0.61 4.26
CA GLY A 139 13.76 0.51 5.17
C GLY A 139 15.08 1.08 5.72
N VAL A 140 15.97 0.20 6.19
CA VAL A 140 17.29 0.59 6.70
C VAL A 140 18.15 1.19 5.57
N PHE A 141 18.18 0.55 4.40
CA PHE A 141 18.94 1.07 3.26
C PHE A 141 18.38 2.42 2.76
N SER A 142 17.06 2.59 2.74
CA SER A 142 16.38 3.84 2.38
C SER A 142 16.69 4.97 3.37
N TRP A 143 16.92 4.66 4.65
CA TRP A 143 17.40 5.62 5.65
C TRP A 143 18.80 6.16 5.35
N PHE A 144 19.72 5.28 4.93
CA PHE A 144 21.09 5.66 4.60
C PHE A 144 21.22 6.35 3.24
N ARG A 145 20.20 6.26 2.37
CA ARG A 145 20.26 6.77 0.99
C ARG A 145 19.78 8.22 0.87
N GLY A 146 20.68 9.17 1.18
CA GLY A 146 20.65 10.56 0.67
C GLY A 146 20.55 11.67 1.71
N LYS A 147 20.98 12.90 1.33
CA LYS A 147 20.91 14.14 2.15
C LYS A 147 19.48 14.58 2.44
N ASP A 148 19.16 14.97 3.67
CA ASP A 148 17.87 15.59 4.02
C ASP A 148 17.52 16.76 3.11
N LEU A 149 16.22 17.03 2.95
CA LEU A 149 15.70 18.06 2.06
C LEU A 149 16.19 19.47 2.47
N ASP A 150 16.43 19.67 3.78
CA ASP A 150 17.08 20.85 4.37
C ASP A 150 18.54 21.07 3.95
N LYS A 151 19.18 20.08 3.32
CA LYS A 151 20.59 20.13 2.88
C LYS A 151 20.74 20.15 1.37
N ASP A 152 19.64 20.30 0.63
CA ASP A 152 19.63 20.43 -0.82
C ASP A 152 19.49 21.89 -1.22
N GLU A 153 20.59 22.46 -1.73
CA GLU A 153 20.65 23.86 -2.18
C GLU A 153 19.70 24.11 -3.36
N ASP A 154 19.42 23.11 -4.20
CA ASP A 154 18.53 23.27 -5.35
C ASP A 154 17.07 23.23 -4.95
N PHE A 155 16.72 22.47 -3.90
CA PHE A 155 15.37 22.45 -3.35
C PHE A 155 15.06 23.70 -2.52
N GLN A 156 16.05 24.23 -1.77
CA GLN A 156 15.92 25.52 -1.08
C GLN A 156 15.80 26.69 -2.06
N LYS A 157 16.53 26.66 -3.19
CA LYS A 157 16.34 27.62 -4.29
C LYS A 157 14.95 27.50 -4.90
N PHE A 158 14.42 26.29 -5.07
CA PHE A 158 13.08 26.07 -5.63
C PHE A 158 11.94 26.52 -4.70
N ILE A 159 12.10 26.36 -3.38
CA ILE A 159 11.16 26.80 -2.34
C ILE A 159 11.27 28.32 -2.05
N SER A 160 12.40 28.95 -2.34
CA SER A 160 12.59 30.39 -2.13
C SER A 160 11.57 31.26 -2.89
N VAL A 161 10.96 30.70 -3.94
CA VAL A 161 9.85 31.32 -4.68
C VAL A 161 8.53 31.02 -3.94
N PRO A 162 7.79 32.03 -3.45
CA PRO A 162 6.59 31.84 -2.63
C PRO A 162 5.46 31.09 -3.35
N GLU A 163 5.39 31.18 -4.67
CA GLU A 163 4.43 30.45 -5.51
C GLU A 163 4.72 28.94 -5.53
N ASN A 164 6.00 28.56 -5.60
CA ASN A 164 6.43 27.16 -5.54
C ASN A 164 6.28 26.58 -4.13
N HIS A 165 6.45 27.39 -3.09
CA HIS A 165 6.17 26.98 -1.71
C HIS A 165 4.68 26.61 -1.53
N HIS A 166 3.77 27.40 -2.08
CA HIS A 166 2.33 27.13 -2.01
C HIS A 166 1.91 25.93 -2.88
N TYR A 167 2.58 25.69 -4.01
CA TYR A 167 2.37 24.48 -4.82
C TYR A 167 2.81 23.19 -4.10
N VAL A 168 3.94 23.25 -3.37
CA VAL A 168 4.52 22.08 -2.69
C VAL A 168 3.83 21.77 -1.35
N TYR A 169 3.39 22.79 -0.61
CA TYR A 169 2.80 22.64 0.73
C TYR A 169 1.29 22.93 0.83
N GLY A 170 0.67 23.53 -0.20
CA GLY A 170 -0.71 24.03 -0.13
C GLY A 170 -1.79 22.96 -0.33
N ASP A 171 -1.57 21.96 -1.18
CA ASP A 171 -2.56 20.90 -1.42
C ASP A 171 -2.44 19.78 -0.40
N THR A 172 -3.15 19.97 0.71
CA THR A 172 -3.13 19.05 1.84
C THR A 172 -4.05 17.86 1.54
N ALA A 173 -3.54 16.82 0.87
CA ALA A 173 -4.27 15.58 0.59
C ALA A 173 -4.43 14.70 1.86
N THR A 174 -5.05 15.27 2.90
CA THR A 174 -5.28 14.64 4.21
C THR A 174 -6.59 13.85 4.17
N LEU A 175 -6.59 12.56 4.51
CA LEU A 175 -7.84 11.78 4.63
C LEU A 175 -8.49 11.90 6.02
N LEU A 176 -7.78 12.47 7.01
CA LEU A 176 -8.32 12.74 8.36
C LEU A 176 -9.51 13.71 8.37
N ASP A 177 -9.62 14.61 7.40
CA ASP A 177 -10.74 15.58 7.33
C ASP A 177 -11.98 15.02 6.60
N LYS A 178 -11.81 13.93 5.85
CA LYS A 178 -12.95 13.12 5.40
C LYS A 178 -13.45 12.32 6.59
N LYS A 179 -14.38 12.91 7.34
CA LYS A 179 -15.33 12.15 8.18
C LYS A 179 -15.78 10.96 7.35
N THR A 180 -15.40 9.76 7.79
CA THR A 180 -15.90 8.50 7.28
C THR A 180 -17.40 8.65 7.08
N ALA A 181 -17.92 8.20 5.93
CA ALA A 181 -19.32 8.30 5.56
C ALA A 181 -20.22 7.41 6.45
N GLU A 182 -20.14 7.58 7.77
CA GLU A 182 -21.00 6.97 8.78
C GLU A 182 -22.47 7.39 8.57
N LYS A 183 -22.72 8.45 7.79
CA LYS A 183 -24.07 8.89 7.40
C LYS A 183 -24.70 8.16 6.21
N GLN A 184 -23.97 7.33 5.45
CA GLN A 184 -24.59 6.59 4.33
C GLN A 184 -25.20 5.24 4.73
N LEU A 185 -24.92 4.73 5.94
CA LEU A 185 -25.46 3.46 6.43
C LEU A 185 -26.74 3.58 7.27
N ALA A 186 -27.17 4.79 7.66
CA ALA A 186 -28.32 4.98 8.57
C ALA A 186 -29.49 5.80 7.99
N GLY A 187 -29.47 6.18 6.71
CA GLY A 187 -30.61 6.89 6.11
C GLY A 187 -30.54 6.87 4.58
N ASN A 188 -31.54 6.24 3.96
CA ASN A 188 -31.73 6.08 2.52
C ASN A 188 -30.75 5.14 1.79
N VAL A 189 -31.00 3.84 1.94
CA VAL A 189 -30.78 2.89 0.86
C VAL A 189 -31.85 3.13 -0.21
N ASP A 190 -31.63 4.14 -1.05
CA ASP A 190 -32.11 4.11 -2.43
C ASP A 190 -30.92 3.67 -3.27
N LEU A 191 -30.87 2.37 -3.58
CA LEU A 191 -29.91 1.84 -4.55
C LEU A 191 -30.13 2.56 -5.89
N PRO A 192 -29.18 3.39 -6.39
CA PRO A 192 -29.21 3.73 -7.79
C PRO A 192 -29.02 2.41 -8.55
N ARG A 193 -30.02 2.07 -9.37
CA ARG A 193 -29.99 0.92 -10.29
C ARG A 193 -28.59 0.78 -10.88
N CYS A 194 -28.04 -0.43 -10.77
CA CYS A 194 -26.87 -0.87 -11.50
C CYS A 194 -26.95 -0.41 -12.97
N HIS A 195 -26.23 0.65 -13.33
CA HIS A 195 -25.76 0.82 -14.70
C HIS A 195 -24.50 -0.03 -14.84
N CYS A 196 -24.74 -1.34 -14.96
CA CYS A 196 -23.83 -2.28 -15.55
C CYS A 196 -23.57 -1.80 -17.00
N GLY A 197 -22.43 -1.16 -17.26
CA GLY A 197 -22.19 -0.62 -18.60
C GLY A 197 -21.00 0.34 -18.77
N ARG A 198 -19.83 0.06 -18.17
CA ARG A 198 -18.52 0.46 -18.71
C ARG A 198 -17.40 -0.30 -17.99
N PHE A 199 -17.32 -1.57 -18.36
CA PHE A 199 -16.11 -2.36 -18.32
C PHE A 199 -15.04 -1.55 -19.10
N TYR A 200 -14.03 -1.00 -18.42
CA TYR A 200 -12.82 -0.53 -19.10
C TYR A 200 -12.00 -1.78 -19.44
N PRO A 201 -11.82 -2.15 -20.73
CA PRO A 201 -10.91 -3.20 -21.11
C PRO A 201 -9.53 -2.57 -21.28
N GLY A 202 -8.58 -2.89 -20.42
CA GLY A 202 -7.19 -2.47 -20.63
C GLY A 202 -6.31 -2.65 -19.41
N GLY A 203 -5.43 -3.65 -19.48
CA GLY A 203 -4.26 -3.75 -18.59
C GLY A 203 -4.27 -4.91 -17.61
N PHE A 204 -4.56 -6.12 -18.09
CA PHE A 204 -4.06 -7.34 -17.46
C PHE A 204 -2.74 -7.69 -18.15
N LEU A 205 -1.63 -7.23 -17.59
CA LEU A 205 -0.28 -7.71 -17.91
C LEU A 205 0.67 -7.36 -16.77
#